data_AF-A0A963BU73-F1
#
_entry.id   AF-A0A963BU73-F1
#
_cell.length_a   1.000
_cell.length_b   1.000
_cell.length_c   1.000
_cell.angle_alpha   90.00
_cell.angle_beta   90.00
_cell.angle_gamma   90.00
#
_symmetry.space_group_name_H-M   'P 1'
#
loop_
_entity.id
_entity.type
_entity.pdbx_description
1 polymer ?
#
loop_
_entity_poly.entity_id
_entity_poly.type
_entity_poly.pdbx_seq_one_letter_code
_entity_poly.pdbx_strand_id
1 'polypeptide(L)'
;MTTINGVDFRQVSRDALAAARAVVDDRDTWASLKDILANIGDGLTRDVRLIARRKASGEFNEDDARVFIEDQKMIARIRIRSVAIVGLQLAEDIWNAMAEVFRTAIHKALDWRIL
;
A
#
# COMPACT_ATOMS: atom_id res chain seq x y z
N MET A 1 -4.50 3.01 18.19
CA MET A 1 -3.53 2.04 17.66
C MET A 1 -4.19 1.34 16.48
N THR A 2 -3.55 1.22 15.32
CA THR A 2 -4.18 0.56 14.15
C THR A 2 -3.63 -0.83 14.01
N THR A 3 -3.93 -1.65 15.02
CA THR A 3 -3.60 -3.08 14.99
C THR A 3 -4.70 -3.81 14.26
N ILE A 4 -4.35 -4.61 13.26
CA ILE A 4 -5.27 -5.47 12.52
C ILE A 4 -4.74 -6.88 12.69
N ASN A 5 -5.50 -7.73 13.39
CA ASN A 5 -5.15 -9.13 13.66
C ASN A 5 -3.71 -9.31 14.17
N GLY A 6 -3.30 -8.48 15.14
CA GLY A 6 -1.97 -8.55 15.76
C GLY A 6 -0.85 -7.81 15.01
N VAL A 7 -1.09 -7.28 13.81
CA VAL A 7 -0.10 -6.51 13.04
C VAL A 7 -0.34 -5.01 13.21
N ASP A 8 0.70 -4.22 13.55
CA ASP A 8 0.61 -2.76 13.67
C ASP A 8 0.78 -2.08 12.30
N PHE A 9 -0.33 -1.72 11.68
CA PHE A 9 -0.31 -1.08 10.36
C PHE A 9 0.18 0.38 10.41
N ARG A 10 0.32 1.01 11.59
CA ARG A 10 1.03 2.31 11.67
C ARG A 10 2.51 2.13 11.38
N GLN A 11 3.11 1.06 11.89
CA GLN A 11 4.49 0.72 11.59
C GLN A 11 4.64 0.33 10.12
N VAL A 12 3.73 -0.48 9.59
CA VAL A 12 3.71 -0.87 8.15
C VAL A 12 3.67 0.35 7.24
N SER A 13 2.81 1.35 7.50
CA SER A 13 2.77 2.58 6.70
C SER A 13 4.09 3.37 6.76
N ARG A 14 4.73 3.43 7.94
CA ARG A 14 6.03 4.09 8.08
C ARG A 14 7.13 3.36 7.31
N ASP A 15 7.17 2.03 7.41
CA ASP A 15 8.15 1.19 6.74
C ASP A 15 7.96 1.23 5.22
N ALA A 16 6.72 1.24 4.74
CA ALA A 16 6.40 1.39 3.32
C ALA A 16 6.86 2.77 2.79
N LEU A 17 6.63 3.84 3.55
CA LEU A 17 7.11 5.17 3.17
C LEU A 17 8.65 5.25 3.16
N ALA A 18 9.31 4.58 4.11
CA ALA A 18 10.77 4.48 4.14
C ALA A 18 11.32 3.65 2.95
N ALA A 19 10.66 2.55 2.60
CA ALA A 19 11.01 1.74 1.42
C ALA A 19 10.85 2.55 0.13
N ALA A 20 9.77 3.31 0.00
CA ALA A 20 9.58 4.22 -1.14
C ALA A 20 10.64 5.34 -1.18
N ARG A 21 11.03 5.90 -0.03
CA ARG A 21 12.11 6.91 0.02
C ARG A 21 13.42 6.36 -0.54
N ALA A 22 13.73 5.09 -0.27
CA ALA A 22 14.99 4.47 -0.65
C ALA A 22 15.17 4.29 -2.17
N VAL A 23 14.07 4.32 -2.94
CA VAL A 23 14.09 4.18 -4.41
C VAL A 23 13.95 5.52 -5.14
N VAL A 24 13.86 6.64 -4.42
CA VAL A 24 13.78 7.98 -5.00
C VAL A 24 15.10 8.70 -4.76
N ASP A 25 15.93 8.86 -5.78
CA ASP A 25 17.26 9.46 -5.58
C ASP A 25 17.21 10.98 -5.31
N ASP A 26 16.28 11.67 -5.96
CA ASP A 26 16.17 13.12 -5.92
C ASP A 26 15.32 13.66 -4.76
N ARG A 27 15.80 14.73 -4.11
CA ARG A 27 15.15 15.33 -2.93
C ARG A 27 13.87 16.08 -3.31
N ASP A 28 13.83 16.74 -4.46
CA ASP A 28 12.69 17.56 -4.88
C ASP A 28 11.53 16.67 -5.36
N THR A 29 11.87 15.58 -6.05
CA THR A 29 10.96 14.51 -6.42
C THR A 29 10.36 13.87 -5.16
N TRP A 30 11.18 13.57 -4.15
CA TRP A 30 10.69 13.06 -2.88
C TRP A 30 9.75 14.06 -2.17
N ALA A 31 10.11 15.35 -2.12
CA ALA A 31 9.28 16.37 -1.50
C ALA A 31 7.88 16.45 -2.15
N SER A 32 7.82 16.28 -3.48
CA SER A 32 6.58 16.28 -4.25
C SER A 32 5.74 15.01 -4.06
N LEU A 33 6.39 13.87 -3.76
CA LEU A 33 5.73 12.57 -3.64
C LEU A 33 5.30 12.21 -2.22
N LYS A 34 6.07 12.61 -1.22
CA LYS A 34 5.97 12.10 0.16
C LYS A 34 4.53 12.06 0.68
N ASP A 35 3.78 13.15 0.52
CA ASP A 35 2.42 13.24 1.03
C ASP A 35 1.44 12.38 0.23
N ILE A 36 1.64 12.24 -1.08
CA ILE A 36 0.84 11.34 -1.92
C ILE A 36 1.08 9.89 -1.49
N LEU A 37 2.34 9.50 -1.28
CA LEU A 37 2.71 8.16 -0.84
C LEU A 37 2.20 7.86 0.57
N ALA A 38 2.29 8.81 1.50
CA ALA A 38 1.70 8.67 2.83
C ALA A 38 0.19 8.45 2.75
N ASN A 39 -0.51 9.22 1.92
CA ASN A 39 -1.95 9.05 1.69
C ASN A 39 -2.30 7.71 1.02
N ILE A 40 -1.42 7.16 0.17
CA ILE A 40 -1.60 5.82 -0.39
C ILE A 40 -1.45 4.76 0.72
N GLY A 41 -0.43 4.85 1.56
CA GLY A 41 -0.25 3.94 2.70
C GLY A 41 -1.41 3.96 3.70
N ASP A 42 -1.94 5.16 3.99
CA ASP A 42 -3.14 5.32 4.83
C ASP A 42 -4.41 4.76 4.15
N GLY A 43 -4.50 4.89 2.82
CA GLY A 43 -5.52 4.23 1.99
C GLY A 43 -5.47 2.71 2.17
N LEU A 44 -4.32 2.11 1.85
CA LEU A 44 -4.09 0.66 1.98
C LEU A 44 -4.38 0.14 3.39
N THR A 45 -4.02 0.89 4.43
CA THR A 45 -4.34 0.50 5.82
C THR A 45 -5.85 0.47 6.08
N ARG A 46 -6.62 1.41 5.52
CA ARG A 46 -8.08 1.40 5.61
C ARG A 46 -8.68 0.26 4.81
N ASP A 47 -8.13 -0.02 3.63
CA ASP A 47 -8.53 -1.11 2.75
C ASP A 47 -8.33 -2.47 3.42
N VAL A 48 -7.15 -2.71 4.01
CA VAL A 48 -6.88 -3.94 4.77
C VAL A 48 -7.81 -4.07 5.96
N ARG A 49 -8.15 -2.97 6.64
CA ARG A 49 -9.14 -3.00 7.72
C ARG A 49 -10.53 -3.37 7.22
N LEU A 50 -10.93 -2.87 6.05
CA LEU A 50 -12.20 -3.23 5.42
C LEU A 50 -12.22 -4.71 5.06
N ILE A 51 -11.16 -5.21 4.41
CA ILE A 51 -11.01 -6.61 4.05
C ILE A 51 -11.07 -7.50 5.30
N ALA A 52 -10.36 -7.15 6.37
CA ALA A 52 -10.39 -7.90 7.63
C ALA A 52 -11.81 -8.03 8.21
N ARG A 53 -12.59 -6.95 8.16
CA ARG A 53 -14.00 -6.94 8.61
C ARG A 53 -14.88 -7.82 7.72
N ARG A 54 -14.73 -7.72 6.39
CA ARG A 54 -15.52 -8.51 5.44
C ARG A 54 -15.14 -9.99 5.42
N LYS A 55 -13.88 -10.31 5.68
CA LYS A 55 -13.42 -11.68 5.96
C LYS A 55 -14.13 -12.25 7.18
N ALA A 56 -14.19 -11.47 8.27
CA ALA A 56 -14.84 -11.91 9.50
C ALA A 56 -16.36 -12.07 9.36
N SER A 57 -17.02 -11.30 8.50
CA SER A 57 -18.45 -11.48 8.20
C SER A 57 -18.74 -12.56 7.15
N GLY A 58 -17.71 -13.07 6.46
CA GLY A 58 -17.86 -14.03 5.36
C GLY A 58 -18.30 -13.40 4.03
N GLU A 59 -18.40 -12.07 3.95
CA GLU A 59 -18.72 -11.34 2.71
C GLU A 59 -17.58 -11.40 1.69
N PHE A 60 -16.33 -11.49 2.16
CA PHE A 60 -15.15 -11.61 1.30
C PHE A 60 -14.51 -12.98 1.47
N ASN A 61 -14.23 -13.64 0.35
CA ASN A 61 -13.20 -14.66 0.25
C ASN A 61 -11.87 -14.05 -0.23
N GLU A 62 -10.84 -14.87 -0.40
CA GLU A 62 -9.52 -14.42 -0.84
C GLU A 62 -9.53 -13.84 -2.26
N ASP A 63 -10.33 -14.39 -3.17
CA ASP A 63 -10.42 -13.92 -4.55
C ASP A 63 -11.12 -12.56 -4.63
N ASP A 64 -12.19 -12.34 -3.86
CA ASP A 64 -12.86 -11.04 -3.74
C ASP A 64 -11.89 -9.97 -3.24
N ALA A 65 -11.10 -10.31 -2.21
CA ALA A 65 -10.10 -9.42 -1.64
C ALA A 65 -8.96 -9.14 -2.62
N ARG A 66 -8.57 -10.12 -3.43
CA ARG A 66 -7.55 -9.97 -4.48
C ARG A 66 -8.01 -8.98 -5.55
N VAL A 67 -9.23 -9.13 -6.06
CA VAL A 67 -9.81 -8.20 -7.04
C VAL A 67 -9.86 -6.79 -6.46
N PHE A 68 -10.38 -6.65 -5.24
CA PHE A 68 -10.46 -5.35 -4.58
C PHE A 68 -9.08 -4.67 -4.43
N ILE A 69 -8.04 -5.44 -4.06
CA ILE A 69 -6.68 -4.91 -3.92
C ILE A 69 -6.04 -4.55 -5.27
N GLU A 70 -6.30 -5.30 -6.34
CA GLU A 70 -5.80 -4.95 -7.68
C GLU A 70 -6.37 -3.61 -8.16
N ASP A 71 -7.63 -3.29 -7.84
CA ASP A 71 -8.20 -1.97 -8.10
C ASP A 71 -7.45 -0.87 -7.32
N GLN A 72 -7.15 -1.10 -6.04
CA GLN A 72 -6.39 -0.13 -5.23
C GLN A 72 -4.97 0.08 -5.75
N LYS A 73 -4.32 -1.00 -6.21
CA LYS A 73 -3.02 -0.94 -6.87
C LYS A 73 -3.05 -0.09 -8.14
N MET A 74 -4.07 -0.26 -8.98
CA MET A 74 -4.23 0.58 -10.17
C MET A 74 -4.39 2.06 -9.80
N ILE A 75 -5.23 2.37 -8.80
CA ILE A 75 -5.43 3.73 -8.31
C ILE A 75 -4.13 4.32 -7.76
N ALA A 76 -3.37 3.56 -6.96
CA ALA A 76 -2.10 4.00 -6.41
C ALA A 76 -1.10 4.35 -7.52
N ARG A 77 -0.96 3.50 -8.54
CA ARG A 77 -0.08 3.74 -9.70
C ARG A 77 -0.46 5.03 -10.44
N ILE A 78 -1.75 5.25 -10.68
CA ILE A 78 -2.25 6.49 -11.31
C ILE A 78 -1.90 7.71 -10.47
N ARG A 79 -2.11 7.64 -9.15
CA ARG A 79 -1.80 8.75 -8.24
C ARG A 79 -0.31 9.07 -8.22
N ILE A 80 0.57 8.07 -8.17
CA ILE A 80 2.02 8.28 -8.22
C ILE A 80 2.43 8.97 -9.54
N ARG A 81 1.87 8.51 -10.67
CA ARG A 81 2.16 9.07 -12.00
C ARG A 81 1.56 10.45 -12.27
N SER A 82 0.59 10.88 -11.46
CA SER A 82 0.01 12.23 -11.58
C SER A 82 0.97 13.34 -11.17
N VAL A 83 2.09 13.00 -10.51
CA VAL A 83 3.13 13.95 -10.14
C VAL A 83 4.03 14.22 -11.34
N ALA A 84 4.09 15.48 -11.77
CA ALA A 84 5.04 15.91 -12.79
C ALA A 84 6.46 15.47 -12.39
N ILE A 85 7.27 15.01 -13.36
CA ILE A 85 8.65 14.49 -13.19
C ILE A 85 8.74 12.98 -12.90
N VAL A 86 7.66 12.32 -12.47
CA VAL A 86 7.71 10.86 -12.22
C VAL A 86 7.50 10.08 -13.52
N GLY A 87 8.59 9.49 -14.03
CA GLY A 87 8.54 8.54 -15.13
C GLY A 87 7.85 7.22 -14.76
N LEU A 88 7.42 6.47 -15.78
CA LEU A 88 6.71 5.21 -15.59
C LEU A 88 7.50 4.20 -14.75
N GLN A 89 8.81 4.06 -15.01
CA GLN A 89 9.68 3.15 -14.29
C GLN A 89 9.76 3.49 -12.80
N LEU A 90 10.06 4.75 -12.47
CA LEU A 90 10.16 5.21 -11.09
C LEU A 90 8.83 5.02 -10.34
N ALA A 91 7.68 5.27 -11.00
CA ALA A 91 6.39 5.03 -10.39
C ALA A 91 6.16 3.56 -10.01
N GLU A 92 6.62 2.62 -10.86
CA GLU A 92 6.56 1.18 -10.55
C GLU A 92 7.49 0.81 -9.41
N ASP A 93 8.72 1.33 -9.42
CA ASP A 93 9.71 1.02 -8.39
C ASP A 93 9.24 1.49 -7.01
N ILE A 94 8.67 2.70 -6.94
CA ILE A 94 8.03 3.24 -5.74
C ILE A 94 6.87 2.35 -5.28
N TRP A 95 5.95 2.03 -6.20
CA TRP A 95 4.79 1.21 -5.87
C TRP A 95 5.21 -0.17 -5.36
N ASN A 96 6.13 -0.85 -6.04
CA ASN A 96 6.61 -2.17 -5.68
C ASN A 96 7.30 -2.16 -4.31
N ALA A 97 8.11 -1.14 -4.02
CA ALA A 97 8.76 -0.98 -2.71
C ALA A 97 7.73 -0.87 -1.58
N MET A 98 6.65 -0.09 -1.77
CA MET A 98 5.56 -0.01 -0.79
C MET A 98 4.77 -1.31 -0.69
N ALA A 99 4.41 -1.89 -1.84
CA ALA A 99 3.56 -3.07 -1.94
C ALA A 99 4.21 -4.28 -1.26
N GLU A 100 5.53 -4.45 -1.36
CA GLU A 100 6.26 -5.54 -0.69
C GLU A 100 6.07 -5.52 0.84
N VAL A 101 6.17 -4.33 1.43
CA VAL A 101 5.98 -4.13 2.88
C VAL A 101 4.54 -4.45 3.27
N PHE A 102 3.57 -3.93 2.52
CA PHE A 102 2.15 -4.21 2.76
C PHE A 102 1.80 -5.67 2.54
N ARG A 103 2.32 -6.33 1.50
CA ARG A 103 2.08 -7.74 1.18
C ARG A 103 2.49 -8.62 2.35
N THR A 104 3.71 -8.41 2.86
CA THR A 104 4.20 -9.14 4.03
C THR A 104 3.32 -8.94 5.25
N ALA A 105 2.84 -7.71 5.48
CA ALA A 105 1.94 -7.41 6.59
C ALA A 105 0.54 -8.04 6.41
N ILE A 106 -0.01 -8.00 5.19
CA ILE A 106 -1.31 -8.56 4.85
C ILE A 106 -1.30 -10.08 4.99
N HIS A 107 -0.26 -10.75 4.48
CA HIS A 107 -0.10 -12.19 4.64
C HIS A 107 -0.14 -12.59 6.12
N LYS A 108 0.52 -11.83 6.99
CA LYS A 108 0.52 -12.09 8.44
C LYS A 108 -0.82 -11.77 9.10
N ALA A 109 -1.47 -10.67 8.72
CA ALA A 109 -2.69 -10.20 9.36
C ALA A 109 -3.93 -10.98 8.91
N LEU A 110 -4.00 -11.33 7.63
CA LEU A 110 -5.17 -11.93 7.02
C LEU A 110 -4.98 -13.39 6.67
N ASP A 111 -3.77 -13.95 6.70
CA ASP A 111 -3.49 -15.31 6.23
C ASP A 111 -3.95 -15.55 4.78
N TRP A 112 -3.86 -14.50 3.95
CA TRP A 112 -4.23 -14.50 2.54
C TRP A 112 -3.07 -14.00 1.69
N ARG A 113 -2.87 -14.58 0.51
CA ARG A 113 -1.77 -14.23 -0.40
C ARG A 113 -2.26 -13.26 -1.46
N ILE A 114 -2.32 -11.99 -1.09
CA ILE A 114 -2.83 -10.88 -1.91
C ILE A 114 -1.86 -9.69 -1.84
N LEU A 115 -1.95 -8.82 -2.87
CA LEU A 115 -1.03 -7.71 -3.18
C LEU A 115 0.31 -8.16 -3.78
#